data_AF-A0A2N9ICZ7-F1
#
_entry.id   AF-A0A2N9ICZ7-F1
#
_cell.length_a   1.000
_cell.length_b   1.000
_cell.length_c   1.000
_cell.angle_alpha   90.00
_cell.angle_beta   90.00
_cell.angle_gamma   90.00
#
_symmetry.space_group_name_H-M   'P 1'
#
loop_
_entity.id
_entity.type
_entity.pdbx_description
1 polymer ?
#
loop_
_entity_poly.entity_id
_entity_poly.type
_entity_poly.pdbx_seq_one_letter_code
_entity_poly.pdbx_strand_id
1 'polypeptide(L)'
;MRGISKLHCLTILCLTFFPTIAISLNTLTATQSLTNNLTLVSSGQVFELGFFTPDNSRWYFGIWYKNIPVKTVVWVANKDTPLSSTSGTFKFGVHGNIVVVNEAGIILWSSNQTQAINPVVQLLDSGNLVVLDMNQNTLWQSFDYPTDTLLPGMKLGWDLDTGLDRYLTSWKNTNDPSTGSYSFKLDFHGFPEILLWNKQQVQPVYRSGPWNGQRFSGVPEMQPLNGLSFEFAIDQHQICFTNMQVYEGFCTQEFAGMEFERWV
;
A
#
# COMPACT_ATOMS: atom_id res chain seq x y z
N MET A 1 32.79 23.21 -67.96
CA MET A 1 32.99 22.34 -66.77
C MET A 1 33.54 23.18 -65.63
N ARG A 2 33.12 22.89 -64.38
CA ARG A 2 33.33 23.60 -63.09
C ARG A 2 32.27 24.69 -62.86
N GLY A 3 31.34 24.63 -61.90
CA GLY A 3 31.13 23.72 -60.76
C GLY A 3 30.68 24.58 -59.56
N ILE A 4 29.39 24.92 -59.49
CA ILE A 4 28.83 25.77 -58.42
C ILE A 4 28.54 24.90 -57.20
N SER A 5 29.35 25.01 -56.16
CA SER A 5 29.14 24.33 -54.88
C SER A 5 28.04 25.04 -54.07
N LYS A 6 26.86 24.40 -53.96
CA LYS A 6 25.78 24.82 -53.07
C LYS A 6 26.13 24.46 -51.62
N LEU A 7 26.35 25.47 -50.79
CA LEU A 7 26.53 25.33 -49.35
C LEU A 7 25.16 25.08 -48.70
N HIS A 8 24.92 23.85 -48.25
CA HIS A 8 23.71 23.50 -47.51
C HIS A 8 23.93 23.82 -46.03
N CYS A 9 23.21 24.82 -45.52
CA CYS A 9 23.17 25.16 -44.11
C CYS A 9 22.30 24.11 -43.39
N LEU A 10 22.93 23.19 -42.67
CA LEU A 10 22.25 22.17 -41.87
C LEU A 10 21.93 22.80 -40.49
N THR A 11 20.70 23.23 -40.28
CA THR A 11 20.21 23.66 -38.96
C THR A 11 20.00 22.42 -38.08
N ILE A 12 20.93 22.20 -37.14
CA ILE A 12 20.78 21.16 -36.10
C ILE A 12 19.76 21.67 -35.07
N LEU A 13 18.53 21.12 -35.13
CA LEU A 13 17.51 21.32 -34.10
C LEU A 13 17.93 20.52 -32.86
N CYS A 14 18.60 21.19 -31.93
CA CYS A 14 18.98 20.61 -30.65
C CYS A 14 17.72 20.50 -29.77
N LEU A 15 17.03 19.36 -29.83
CA LEU A 15 16.00 18.97 -28.87
C LEU A 15 16.69 18.78 -27.51
N THR A 16 16.72 19.83 -26.70
CA THR A 16 17.15 19.74 -25.30
C THR A 16 16.09 18.94 -24.55
N PHE A 17 16.31 17.63 -24.46
CA PHE A 17 15.62 16.78 -23.49
C PHE A 17 16.11 17.24 -22.12
N PHE A 18 15.33 18.06 -21.42
CA PHE A 18 15.57 18.30 -20.00
C PHE A 18 15.10 17.01 -19.29
N PRO A 19 16.01 16.13 -18.81
CA PRO A 19 15.55 15.07 -17.93
C PRO A 19 14.94 15.77 -16.71
N THR A 20 13.63 15.60 -16.51
CA THR A 20 13.01 15.93 -15.23
C THR A 20 13.69 15.05 -14.20
N ILE A 21 14.60 15.63 -13.42
CA ILE A 21 15.21 14.96 -12.27
C ILE A 21 14.09 14.79 -11.25
N ALA A 22 13.43 13.64 -11.26
CA ALA A 22 12.56 13.24 -10.18
C ALA A 22 13.47 12.92 -9.00
N ILE A 23 13.58 13.86 -8.05
CA ILE A 23 14.24 13.61 -6.78
C ILE A 23 13.37 12.60 -6.04
N SER A 24 13.75 11.33 -6.07
CA SER A 24 13.07 10.30 -5.31
C SER A 24 13.48 10.43 -3.85
N LEU A 25 12.63 11.05 -3.05
CA LEU A 25 12.73 11.02 -1.60
C LEU A 25 11.95 9.81 -1.08
N ASN A 26 12.48 9.14 -0.07
CA ASN A 26 11.75 8.14 0.71
C ASN A 26 11.07 8.76 1.93
N THR A 27 11.33 10.04 2.22
CA THR A 27 10.79 10.79 3.35
C THR A 27 10.10 12.09 2.94
N LEU A 28 9.06 12.48 3.66
CA LEU A 28 8.36 13.76 3.52
C LEU A 28 8.20 14.43 4.88
N THR A 29 8.65 15.69 5.00
CA THR A 29 8.61 16.47 6.24
C THR A 29 7.32 17.28 6.38
N ALA A 30 7.05 17.81 7.57
CA ALA A 30 5.87 18.62 7.89
C ALA A 30 5.62 19.83 6.97
N THR A 31 6.65 20.36 6.32
CA THR A 31 6.56 21.53 5.42
C THR A 31 6.36 21.15 3.96
N GLN A 32 6.47 19.86 3.63
CA GLN A 32 6.40 19.35 2.27
C GLN A 32 5.02 18.76 1.98
N SER A 33 4.73 18.59 0.69
CA SER A 33 3.52 17.94 0.21
C SER A 33 3.79 17.22 -1.10
N LEU A 34 3.02 16.17 -1.38
CA LEU A 34 2.97 15.52 -2.69
C LEU A 34 1.71 15.99 -3.41
N THR A 35 1.90 16.51 -4.61
CA THR A 35 0.84 16.78 -5.57
C THR A 35 0.93 15.75 -6.70
N ASN A 36 -0.07 15.72 -7.60
CA ASN A 36 -0.29 14.62 -8.55
C ASN A 36 0.93 14.11 -9.35
N ASN A 37 1.94 14.94 -9.60
CA ASN A 37 3.11 14.54 -10.40
C ASN A 37 4.31 14.09 -9.54
N LEU A 38 4.19 14.14 -8.22
CA LEU A 38 5.25 13.80 -7.28
C LEU A 38 4.92 12.49 -6.56
N THR A 39 5.94 11.65 -6.41
CA THR A 39 5.86 10.38 -5.71
C THR A 39 6.92 10.29 -4.62
N LEU A 40 6.64 9.46 -3.62
CA LEU A 40 7.62 9.04 -2.61
C LEU A 40 8.05 7.62 -2.97
N VAL A 41 9.35 7.35 -2.97
CA VAL A 41 9.88 6.04 -3.36
C VAL A 41 10.69 5.47 -2.20
N SER A 42 10.40 4.23 -1.84
CA SER A 42 11.18 3.46 -0.85
C SER A 42 12.68 3.41 -1.23
N SER A 43 13.57 3.32 -0.25
CA SER A 43 15.03 3.43 -0.46
C SER A 43 15.59 2.39 -1.44
N GLY A 44 15.13 1.15 -1.35
CA GLY A 44 15.44 0.04 -2.26
C GLY A 44 14.66 0.09 -3.57
N GLN A 45 13.84 1.11 -3.80
CA GLN A 45 13.03 1.30 -5.00
C GLN A 45 12.04 0.15 -5.27
N VAL A 46 11.56 -0.50 -4.21
CA VAL A 46 10.60 -1.62 -4.29
C VAL A 46 9.18 -1.10 -4.43
N PHE A 47 8.81 -0.17 -3.55
CA PHE A 47 7.50 0.47 -3.48
C PHE A 47 7.56 1.96 -3.83
N GLU A 48 6.47 2.46 -4.38
CA GLU A 48 6.24 3.86 -4.70
C GLU A 48 4.85 4.27 -4.21
N LEU A 49 4.76 5.49 -3.65
CA LEU A 49 3.55 6.10 -3.11
C LEU A 49 3.21 7.35 -3.91
N GLY A 50 1.96 7.51 -4.31
CA GLY A 50 1.50 8.71 -4.99
C GLY A 50 0.03 8.67 -5.41
N PHE A 51 -0.34 9.62 -6.26
CA PHE A 51 -1.67 9.67 -6.86
C PHE A 51 -1.76 8.75 -8.09
N PHE A 52 -2.88 8.06 -8.25
CA PHE A 52 -3.16 7.18 -9.39
C PHE A 52 -4.65 7.18 -9.75
N THR A 53 -4.96 6.69 -10.95
CA THR A 53 -6.34 6.53 -11.43
C THR A 53 -6.48 5.21 -12.18
N PRO A 54 -7.33 4.27 -11.73
CA PRO A 54 -7.61 3.03 -12.46
C PRO A 54 -8.55 3.23 -13.66
N ASP A 55 -9.49 4.18 -13.58
CA ASP A 55 -10.58 4.34 -14.54
C ASP A 55 -10.58 5.70 -15.28
N ASN A 56 -9.52 6.50 -15.13
CA ASN A 56 -9.36 7.86 -15.66
C ASN A 56 -10.41 8.88 -15.19
N SER A 57 -11.26 8.53 -14.22
CA SER A 57 -12.34 9.39 -13.72
C SER A 57 -12.16 9.73 -12.24
N ARG A 58 -11.66 8.78 -11.46
CA ARG A 58 -11.47 8.88 -10.02
C ARG A 58 -9.99 8.74 -9.68
N TRP A 59 -9.54 9.61 -8.80
CA TRP A 59 -8.17 9.69 -8.35
C TRP A 59 -8.05 9.23 -6.90
N TYR A 60 -7.04 8.40 -6.67
CA TYR A 60 -6.75 7.77 -5.40
C TYR A 60 -5.29 8.03 -5.03
N PHE A 61 -4.98 7.97 -3.74
CA PHE A 61 -3.64 8.04 -3.22
C PHE A 61 -3.30 6.68 -2.61
N GLY A 62 -2.19 6.08 -3.03
CA GLY A 62 -1.88 4.71 -2.65
C GLY A 62 -0.44 4.29 -2.96
N ILE A 63 -0.13 3.07 -2.57
CA ILE A 63 1.20 2.44 -2.69
C ILE A 63 1.10 1.34 -3.75
N TRP A 64 2.10 1.25 -4.63
CA TRP A 64 2.24 0.18 -5.62
C TRP A 64 3.68 -0.31 -5.71
N TYR A 65 3.88 -1.49 -6.31
CA TYR A 65 5.21 -1.95 -6.69
C TYR A 65 5.78 -1.08 -7.82
N LYS A 66 6.96 -0.49 -7.61
CA LYS A 66 7.55 0.46 -8.56
C LYS A 66 7.96 -0.19 -9.88
N ASN A 67 8.55 -1.39 -9.79
CA ASN A 67 9.23 -2.02 -10.93
C ASN A 67 8.40 -3.12 -11.61
N ILE A 68 7.07 -3.11 -11.44
CA ILE A 68 6.16 -4.03 -12.14
C ILE A 68 5.48 -3.27 -13.29
N PRO A 69 5.49 -3.80 -14.54
CA PRO A 69 4.92 -3.09 -15.70
C PRO A 69 3.43 -2.78 -15.55
N VAL A 70 2.68 -3.70 -14.95
CA VAL A 70 1.28 -3.50 -14.57
C VAL A 70 1.27 -2.90 -13.17
N LYS A 71 0.58 -1.76 -12.99
CA LYS A 71 0.53 -1.06 -11.71
C LYS A 71 -0.27 -1.90 -10.68
N THR A 72 0.44 -2.72 -9.92
CA THR A 72 -0.11 -3.51 -8.82
C THR A 72 -0.14 -2.66 -7.55
N VAL A 73 -1.33 -2.17 -7.21
CA VAL A 73 -1.58 -1.35 -6.02
C VAL A 73 -1.79 -2.25 -4.81
N VAL A 74 -1.10 -1.97 -3.71
CA VAL A 74 -1.08 -2.80 -2.50
C VAL A 74 -1.71 -2.11 -1.28
N TRP A 75 -1.95 -0.79 -1.38
CA TRP A 75 -2.58 0.00 -0.32
C TRP A 75 -3.20 1.27 -0.89
N VAL A 76 -4.37 1.68 -0.39
CA VAL A 76 -5.11 2.87 -0.84
C VAL A 76 -5.66 3.64 0.36
N ALA A 77 -5.31 4.92 0.47
CA ALA A 77 -5.75 5.82 1.54
C ALA A 77 -7.26 6.16 1.40
N ASN A 78 -7.61 6.91 0.36
CA ASN A 78 -8.94 7.48 0.15
C ASN A 78 -9.86 6.56 -0.69
N LYS A 79 -9.86 5.26 -0.38
CA LYS A 79 -10.59 4.23 -1.15
C LYS A 79 -12.08 4.50 -1.34
N ASP A 80 -12.75 5.02 -0.31
CA ASP A 80 -14.21 5.29 -0.35
C ASP A 80 -14.54 6.76 -0.65
N THR A 81 -13.53 7.62 -0.74
CA THR A 81 -13.64 9.07 -0.93
C THR A 81 -12.68 9.55 -2.03
N PRO A 82 -12.88 9.11 -3.30
CA PRO A 82 -12.01 9.46 -4.41
C PRO A 82 -12.03 10.96 -4.71
N LEU A 83 -10.94 11.43 -5.31
CA LEU A 83 -10.85 12.74 -5.94
C LEU A 83 -11.52 12.69 -7.32
N SER A 84 -12.30 13.72 -7.65
CA SER A 84 -12.93 13.87 -8.98
C SER A 84 -12.05 14.62 -9.99
N SER A 85 -10.86 15.06 -9.58
CA SER A 85 -9.94 15.85 -10.41
C SER A 85 -8.49 15.50 -10.13
N THR A 86 -7.59 15.98 -10.99
CA THR A 86 -6.14 15.80 -10.89
C THR A 86 -5.46 16.76 -9.89
N SER A 87 -6.21 17.40 -8.99
CA SER A 87 -5.71 18.47 -8.10
C SER A 87 -5.71 18.00 -6.64
N GLY A 88 -5.18 16.80 -6.38
CA GLY A 88 -5.05 16.26 -5.03
C GLY A 88 -3.76 16.72 -4.34
N THR A 89 -3.77 16.77 -3.01
CA THR A 89 -2.55 17.01 -2.23
C THR A 89 -2.48 16.08 -1.02
N PHE A 90 -1.37 15.37 -0.88
CA PHE A 90 -0.99 14.64 0.32
C PHE A 90 0.00 15.48 1.14
N LYS A 91 -0.30 15.72 2.40
CA LYS A 91 0.51 16.56 3.29
C LYS A 91 0.22 16.26 4.76
N PHE A 92 0.99 16.90 5.64
CA PHE A 92 0.60 17.00 7.04
C PHE A 92 -0.55 17.99 7.24
N GLY A 93 -1.52 17.59 8.04
CA GLY A 93 -2.58 18.42 8.58
C GLY A 93 -2.12 19.22 9.79
N VAL A 94 -2.99 20.11 10.28
CA VAL A 94 -2.68 21.05 11.37
C VAL A 94 -2.34 20.38 12.70
N HIS A 95 -2.71 19.11 12.90
CA HIS A 95 -2.43 18.35 14.11
C HIS A 95 -1.26 17.38 13.96
N GLY A 96 -0.49 17.47 12.86
CA GLY A 96 0.60 16.54 12.57
C GLY A 96 0.12 15.16 12.09
N ASN A 97 -1.17 15.02 11.79
CA ASN A 97 -1.70 13.86 11.07
C ASN A 97 -1.42 13.96 9.58
N ILE A 98 -1.36 12.85 8.85
CA ILE A 98 -1.27 12.87 7.38
C ILE A 98 -2.67 12.92 6.79
N VAL A 99 -2.86 13.73 5.76
CA VAL A 99 -4.14 13.96 5.11
C VAL A 99 -4.02 13.93 3.59
N VAL A 100 -5.10 13.46 2.94
CA VAL A 100 -5.34 13.67 1.50
C VAL A 100 -6.45 14.71 1.38
N VAL A 101 -6.16 15.83 0.70
CA VAL A 101 -7.11 16.91 0.47
C VAL A 101 -7.35 17.13 -1.03
N ASN A 102 -8.54 17.64 -1.37
CA ASN A 102 -8.82 18.14 -2.70
C ASN A 102 -8.38 19.61 -2.87
N GLU A 103 -8.59 20.15 -4.07
CA GLU A 103 -8.25 21.54 -4.42
C GLU A 103 -8.94 22.59 -3.54
N ALA A 104 -10.16 22.31 -3.08
CA ALA A 104 -10.89 23.18 -2.15
C ALA A 104 -10.40 23.08 -0.69
N GLY A 105 -9.40 22.24 -0.42
CA GLY A 105 -8.88 21.99 0.93
C GLY A 105 -9.75 21.05 1.77
N ILE A 106 -10.75 20.39 1.18
CA ILE A 106 -11.58 19.40 1.87
C ILE A 106 -10.76 18.15 2.11
N ILE A 107 -10.73 17.68 3.36
CA ILE A 107 -10.07 16.43 3.76
C ILE A 107 -10.91 15.25 3.27
N LEU A 108 -10.33 14.43 2.39
CA LEU A 108 -10.94 13.21 1.88
C LEU A 108 -10.52 11.99 2.71
N TRP A 109 -9.32 12.02 3.27
CA TRP A 109 -8.79 10.97 4.14
C TRP A 109 -7.81 11.55 5.17
N SER A 110 -7.75 10.93 6.35
CA SER A 110 -6.86 11.29 7.46
C SER A 110 -6.48 10.03 8.24
N SER A 111 -5.23 9.94 8.68
CA SER A 111 -4.72 8.87 9.54
C SER A 111 -5.16 8.97 11.02
N ASN A 112 -5.87 10.05 11.39
CA ASN A 112 -6.55 10.26 12.69
C ASN A 112 -5.70 10.20 13.97
N GLN A 113 -4.38 10.14 13.88
CA GLN A 113 -3.47 10.39 15.00
C GLN A 113 -3.57 11.84 15.47
N THR A 114 -3.43 12.06 16.76
CA THR A 114 -3.51 13.39 17.36
C THR A 114 -2.13 13.86 17.78
N GLN A 115 -1.77 15.09 17.39
CA GLN A 115 -0.62 15.84 17.90
C GLN A 115 0.75 15.17 17.66
N ALA A 116 1.35 15.45 16.51
CA ALA A 116 2.76 15.16 16.26
C ALA A 116 3.57 16.45 16.11
N ILE A 117 4.71 16.54 16.80
CA ILE A 117 5.62 17.69 16.74
C ILE A 117 6.77 17.35 15.81
N ASN A 118 6.90 18.11 14.71
CA ASN A 118 7.89 17.89 13.65
C ASN A 118 7.93 16.44 13.11
N PRO A 119 6.78 15.85 12.75
CA PRO A 119 6.77 14.49 12.23
C PRO A 119 7.41 14.38 10.85
N VAL A 120 7.83 13.17 10.52
CA VAL A 120 8.31 12.77 9.20
C VAL A 120 7.50 11.57 8.71
N VAL A 121 7.04 11.61 7.46
CA VAL A 121 6.53 10.43 6.75
C VAL A 121 7.70 9.71 6.13
N GLN A 122 7.75 8.39 6.21
CA GLN A 122 8.72 7.56 5.50
C GLN A 122 8.04 6.35 4.85
N LEU A 123 8.37 6.07 3.59
CA LEU A 123 8.00 4.82 2.93
C LEU A 123 9.18 3.83 3.05
N LEU A 124 8.94 2.71 3.73
CA LEU A 124 9.92 1.65 3.93
C LEU A 124 9.96 0.66 2.75
N ASP A 125 11.05 -0.09 2.63
CA ASP A 125 11.21 -1.13 1.59
C ASP A 125 10.27 -2.32 1.79
N SER A 126 9.67 -2.46 2.96
CA SER A 126 8.57 -3.40 3.20
C SER A 126 7.24 -2.96 2.58
N GLY A 127 7.14 -1.70 2.14
CA GLY A 127 5.89 -1.07 1.71
C GLY A 127 5.11 -0.41 2.84
N ASN A 128 5.62 -0.47 4.08
CA ASN A 128 5.00 0.21 5.21
C ASN A 128 5.25 1.72 5.13
N LEU A 129 4.17 2.50 5.12
CA LEU A 129 4.20 3.95 5.22
C LEU A 129 4.06 4.33 6.69
N VAL A 130 5.13 4.90 7.27
CA VAL A 130 5.17 5.24 8.69
C VAL A 130 5.19 6.75 8.90
N VAL A 131 4.60 7.20 9.99
CA VAL A 131 4.77 8.55 10.54
C VAL A 131 5.63 8.43 11.78
N LEU A 132 6.77 9.10 11.80
CA LEU A 132 7.76 9.05 12.87
C LEU A 132 7.82 10.39 13.63
N ASP A 133 8.03 10.32 14.94
CA ASP A 133 8.40 11.48 15.75
C ASP A 133 9.90 11.80 15.66
N MET A 134 10.34 12.85 16.36
CA MET A 134 11.76 13.25 16.40
C MET A 134 12.69 12.20 17.02
N ASN A 135 12.16 11.26 17.79
CA ASN A 135 12.89 10.15 18.42
C ASN A 135 12.82 8.87 17.57
N GLN A 136 12.26 8.94 16.35
CA GLN A 136 12.00 7.81 15.46
C GLN A 136 11.00 6.78 16.01
N ASN A 137 10.15 7.18 16.97
CA ASN A 137 9.03 6.34 17.38
C ASN A 137 7.94 6.38 16.31
N THR A 138 7.33 5.23 16.04
CA THR A 138 6.21 5.14 15.10
C THR A 138 4.93 5.66 15.75
N LEU A 139 4.37 6.73 15.19
CA LEU A 139 3.11 7.34 15.62
C LEU A 139 1.90 6.77 14.87
N TRP A 140 2.13 6.33 13.63
CA TRP A 140 1.12 5.73 12.75
C TRP A 140 1.81 4.91 11.66
N GLN A 141 1.17 3.85 11.18
CA GLN A 141 1.67 3.03 10.08
C GLN A 141 0.55 2.49 9.18
N SER A 142 0.80 2.36 7.88
CA SER A 142 -0.20 1.82 6.93
C SER A 142 -0.49 0.35 7.15
N PHE A 143 0.47 -0.41 7.70
CA PHE A 143 0.30 -1.83 7.99
C PHE A 143 -0.78 -2.12 9.04
N ASP A 144 -1.17 -1.15 9.85
CA ASP A 144 -2.29 -1.24 10.79
C ASP A 144 -3.66 -1.04 10.11
N TYR A 145 -3.67 -0.52 8.88
CA TYR A 145 -4.87 -0.20 8.11
C TYR A 145 -4.80 -0.81 6.70
N PRO A 146 -4.76 -2.15 6.57
CA PRO A 146 -4.72 -2.84 5.29
C PRO A 146 -5.91 -2.50 4.37
N THR A 147 -5.72 -2.64 3.05
CA THR A 147 -6.81 -2.68 2.07
C THR A 147 -7.18 -4.11 1.74
N ASP A 148 -6.79 -4.62 0.58
CA ASP A 148 -7.10 -5.92 0.01
C ASP A 148 -5.88 -6.83 -0.11
N THR A 149 -4.71 -6.36 0.32
CA THR A 149 -3.43 -7.06 0.18
C THR A 149 -2.74 -7.22 1.54
N LEU A 150 -2.15 -8.40 1.77
CA LEU A 150 -1.28 -8.68 2.92
C LEU A 150 0.18 -8.82 2.45
N LEU A 151 0.96 -7.74 2.59
CA LEU A 151 2.40 -7.74 2.29
C LEU A 151 3.20 -8.53 3.35
N PRO A 152 4.40 -9.02 2.99
CA PRO A 152 5.30 -9.60 3.98
C PRO A 152 5.57 -8.66 5.16
N GLY A 153 5.49 -9.19 6.38
CA GLY A 153 5.62 -8.47 7.64
C GLY A 153 4.32 -7.82 8.14
N MET A 154 3.23 -7.85 7.36
CA MET A 154 1.93 -7.37 7.84
C MET A 154 1.29 -8.40 8.78
N LYS A 155 0.59 -7.89 9.79
CA LYS A 155 -0.19 -8.70 10.74
C LYS A 155 -1.65 -8.75 10.29
N LEU A 156 -2.20 -9.94 10.15
CA LEU A 156 -3.63 -10.20 9.97
C LEU A 156 -4.21 -10.72 11.30
N GLY A 157 -5.14 -9.99 11.90
CA GLY A 157 -5.74 -10.32 13.19
C GLY A 157 -5.61 -9.19 14.20
N TRP A 158 -5.60 -9.56 15.47
CA TRP A 158 -5.92 -8.65 16.57
C TRP A 158 -4.69 -8.17 17.31
N ASP A 159 -4.64 -6.84 17.50
CA ASP A 159 -3.91 -6.19 18.59
C ASP A 159 -4.81 -6.18 19.82
N LEU A 160 -4.46 -6.93 20.86
CA LEU A 160 -5.26 -7.01 22.08
C LEU A 160 -5.05 -5.79 22.98
N ASP A 161 -3.90 -5.13 22.89
CA ASP A 161 -3.59 -3.95 23.69
C ASP A 161 -4.39 -2.73 23.21
N THR A 162 -4.50 -2.54 21.89
CA THR A 162 -5.25 -1.41 21.31
C THR A 162 -6.67 -1.77 20.88
N GLY A 163 -7.03 -3.05 20.82
CA GLY A 163 -8.30 -3.54 20.28
C GLY A 163 -8.41 -3.42 18.75
N LEU A 164 -7.28 -3.31 18.04
CA LEU A 164 -7.27 -3.14 16.59
C LEU A 164 -7.37 -4.49 15.86
N ASP A 165 -8.45 -4.65 15.08
CA ASP A 165 -8.63 -5.78 14.15
C ASP A 165 -8.07 -5.42 12.77
N ARG A 166 -6.95 -6.04 12.39
CA ARG A 166 -6.33 -5.89 11.06
C ARG A 166 -6.85 -6.98 10.13
N TYR A 167 -7.63 -6.58 9.14
CA TYR A 167 -8.24 -7.51 8.18
C TYR A 167 -8.29 -6.96 6.76
N LEU A 168 -8.37 -7.84 5.77
CA LEU A 168 -8.45 -7.43 4.38
C LEU A 168 -9.90 -7.22 3.96
N THR A 169 -10.12 -6.26 3.07
CA THR A 169 -11.40 -6.04 2.39
C THR A 169 -11.17 -5.85 0.91
N SER A 170 -11.92 -6.60 0.10
CA SER A 170 -11.81 -6.57 -1.36
C SER A 170 -12.02 -5.17 -1.92
N TRP A 171 -11.44 -4.92 -3.09
CA TRP A 171 -11.94 -3.86 -3.96
C TRP A 171 -13.34 -4.20 -4.46
N LYS A 172 -14.07 -3.20 -4.92
CA LYS A 172 -15.41 -3.38 -5.47
C LYS A 172 -15.36 -4.06 -6.83
N ASN A 173 -14.35 -3.75 -7.62
CA ASN A 173 -13.95 -4.42 -8.86
C ASN A 173 -12.54 -3.96 -9.27
N THR A 174 -12.00 -4.53 -10.35
CA THR A 174 -10.64 -4.27 -10.85
C THR A 174 -10.34 -2.79 -11.13
N ASN A 175 -11.35 -1.97 -11.38
CA ASN A 175 -11.20 -0.54 -11.71
C ASN A 175 -11.74 0.37 -10.59
N ASP A 176 -12.20 -0.18 -9.47
CA ASP A 176 -12.82 0.57 -8.37
C ASP A 176 -12.30 0.08 -7.00
N PRO A 177 -11.30 0.77 -6.45
CA PRO A 177 -10.71 0.47 -5.13
C PRO A 177 -11.64 0.66 -3.93
N SER A 178 -12.84 1.19 -4.12
CA SER A 178 -13.80 1.34 -3.03
C SER A 178 -14.13 0.00 -2.38
N THR A 179 -14.63 0.06 -1.14
CA THR A 179 -14.90 -1.12 -0.33
C THR A 179 -15.85 -2.07 -1.03
N GLY A 180 -15.35 -3.26 -1.38
CA GLY A 180 -16.13 -4.34 -1.96
C GLY A 180 -16.93 -5.14 -0.95
N SER A 181 -17.46 -6.28 -1.43
CA SER A 181 -18.41 -7.10 -0.69
C SER A 181 -17.76 -8.14 0.21
N TYR A 182 -16.46 -8.38 0.08
CA TYR A 182 -15.83 -9.46 0.81
C TYR A 182 -14.73 -8.99 1.75
N SER A 183 -14.53 -9.73 2.84
CA SER A 183 -13.47 -9.49 3.81
C SER A 183 -12.82 -10.78 4.29
N PHE A 184 -11.52 -10.74 4.52
CA PHE A 184 -10.72 -11.85 5.05
C PHE A 184 -10.27 -11.53 6.48
N LYS A 185 -10.86 -12.20 7.47
CA LYS A 185 -10.73 -11.82 8.89
C LYS A 185 -10.33 -13.00 9.76
N LEU A 186 -9.47 -12.76 10.74
CA LEU A 186 -9.18 -13.73 11.78
C LEU A 186 -10.29 -13.70 12.85
N ASP A 187 -10.89 -14.86 13.10
CA ASP A 187 -11.81 -15.09 14.20
C ASP A 187 -11.12 -15.96 15.25
N PHE A 188 -11.16 -15.53 16.51
CA PHE A 188 -10.54 -16.21 17.65
C PHE A 188 -11.55 -16.67 18.71
N HIS A 189 -12.87 -16.57 18.43
CA HIS A 189 -13.92 -17.06 19.31
C HIS A 189 -14.08 -18.58 19.21
N GLY A 190 -13.05 -19.31 19.63
CA GLY A 190 -12.91 -20.76 19.47
C GLY A 190 -11.44 -21.10 19.22
N PHE A 191 -11.19 -22.03 18.30
CA PHE A 191 -9.84 -22.17 17.77
C PHE A 191 -9.60 -21.12 16.69
N PRO A 192 -8.54 -20.30 16.78
CA PRO A 192 -8.32 -19.23 15.81
C PRO A 192 -8.24 -19.73 14.37
N GLU A 193 -9.05 -19.13 13.50
CA GLU A 193 -9.12 -19.43 12.07
C GLU A 193 -9.40 -18.16 11.26
N ILE A 194 -9.08 -18.19 9.96
CA ILE A 194 -9.37 -17.08 9.06
C ILE A 194 -10.63 -17.40 8.25
N LEU A 195 -11.54 -16.44 8.22
CA LEU A 195 -12.84 -16.52 7.59
C LEU A 195 -12.91 -15.55 6.41
N LEU A 196 -13.40 -16.06 5.28
CA LEU A 196 -13.80 -15.24 4.16
C LEU A 196 -15.29 -14.95 4.31
N TRP A 197 -15.64 -13.69 4.43
CA TRP A 197 -17.01 -13.23 4.57
C TRP A 197 -17.48 -12.55 3.29
N ASN A 198 -18.75 -12.73 2.95
CA ASN A 198 -19.48 -11.89 2.02
C ASN A 198 -20.52 -11.09 2.83
N LYS A 199 -20.53 -9.76 2.70
CA LYS A 199 -21.45 -8.86 3.40
C LYS A 199 -22.94 -9.20 3.21
N GLN A 200 -23.30 -9.92 2.15
CA GLN A 200 -24.67 -10.32 1.84
C GLN A 200 -25.08 -11.66 2.47
N GLN A 201 -24.15 -12.35 3.15
CA GLN A 201 -24.37 -13.69 3.70
C GLN A 201 -24.24 -13.71 5.22
N VAL A 202 -25.00 -14.60 5.86
CA VAL A 202 -24.98 -14.80 7.32
C VAL A 202 -23.85 -15.73 7.76
N GLN A 203 -23.39 -16.61 6.87
CA GLN A 203 -22.32 -17.57 7.12
C GLN A 203 -21.09 -17.20 6.29
N PRO A 204 -19.87 -17.53 6.75
CA PRO A 204 -18.67 -17.30 5.96
C PRO A 204 -18.71 -18.19 4.70
N VAL A 205 -18.26 -17.62 3.57
CA VAL A 205 -18.18 -18.35 2.29
C VAL A 205 -17.05 -19.38 2.29
N TYR A 206 -16.02 -19.15 3.12
CA TYR A 206 -14.89 -20.05 3.28
C TYR A 206 -14.31 -19.94 4.68
N ARG A 207 -13.74 -21.05 5.16
CA ARG A 207 -13.05 -21.18 6.45
C ARG A 207 -11.68 -21.80 6.21
N SER A 208 -10.62 -21.16 6.69
CA SER A 208 -9.28 -21.74 6.65
C SER A 208 -9.12 -22.93 7.59
N GLY A 209 -10.04 -23.11 8.54
CA GLY A 209 -9.85 -23.99 9.69
C GLY A 209 -8.73 -23.50 10.62
N PRO A 210 -8.58 -24.14 11.79
CA PRO A 210 -7.67 -23.67 12.82
C PRO A 210 -6.20 -23.79 12.44
N TRP A 211 -5.37 -22.94 13.05
CA TRP A 211 -3.92 -23.08 13.01
C TRP A 211 -3.46 -24.37 13.72
N ASN A 212 -2.70 -25.22 13.02
CA ASN A 212 -2.24 -26.51 13.55
C ASN A 212 -0.78 -26.50 14.06
N GLY A 213 -0.17 -25.32 14.19
CA GLY A 213 1.25 -25.17 14.54
C GLY A 213 2.18 -24.97 13.34
N GLN A 214 1.71 -25.29 12.12
CA GLN A 214 2.49 -25.14 10.89
C GLN A 214 1.73 -24.38 9.79
N ARG A 215 0.42 -24.59 9.70
CA ARG A 215 -0.47 -24.00 8.71
C ARG A 215 -1.92 -23.97 9.21
N PHE A 216 -2.78 -23.27 8.49
CA PHE A 216 -4.22 -23.43 8.65
C PHE A 216 -4.67 -24.77 8.06
N SER A 217 -5.52 -25.51 8.78
CA SER A 217 -5.85 -26.91 8.44
C SER A 217 -6.55 -27.09 7.09
N GLY A 218 -7.31 -26.10 6.65
CA GLY A 218 -7.98 -26.00 5.35
C GLY A 218 -7.13 -25.41 4.23
N VAL A 219 -5.86 -25.09 4.48
CA VAL A 219 -4.91 -24.55 3.48
C VAL A 219 -3.69 -25.48 3.36
N PRO A 220 -3.83 -26.70 2.81
CA PRO A 220 -2.72 -27.65 2.72
C PRO A 220 -1.54 -27.16 1.85
N GLU A 221 -1.78 -26.21 0.94
CA GLU A 221 -0.79 -25.58 0.07
C GLU A 221 0.14 -24.60 0.81
N MET A 222 -0.22 -24.21 2.04
CA MET A 222 0.57 -23.33 2.90
C MET A 222 1.79 -24.09 3.46
N GLN A 223 2.73 -24.37 2.57
CA GLN A 223 4.02 -24.96 2.89
C GLN A 223 5.09 -23.86 2.86
N PRO A 224 6.07 -23.87 3.77
CA PRO A 224 7.23 -22.99 3.66
C PRO A 224 7.88 -23.19 2.28
N LEU A 225 7.82 -22.16 1.44
CA LEU A 225 8.52 -22.10 0.17
C LEU A 225 9.89 -21.45 0.42
N ASN A 226 10.88 -21.74 -0.42
CA ASN A 226 12.16 -21.03 -0.37
C ASN A 226 11.89 -19.51 -0.48
N GLY A 227 12.09 -18.77 0.61
CA GLY A 227 11.85 -17.32 0.66
C GLY A 227 10.68 -16.85 1.51
N LEU A 228 9.73 -17.72 1.90
CA LEU A 228 8.61 -17.35 2.76
C LEU A 228 8.48 -18.26 3.99
N SER A 229 8.27 -17.63 5.14
CA SER A 229 7.80 -18.29 6.36
C SER A 229 6.46 -17.75 6.80
N PHE A 230 5.73 -18.57 7.54
CA PHE A 230 4.41 -18.27 8.05
C PHE A 230 4.43 -18.41 9.56
N GLU A 231 3.95 -17.37 10.24
CA GLU A 231 3.95 -17.32 11.69
C GLU A 231 2.54 -17.03 12.19
N PHE A 232 2.23 -17.63 13.33
CA PHE A 232 0.99 -17.40 14.04
C PHE A 232 1.31 -17.13 15.50
N ALA A 233 0.98 -15.94 15.97
CA ALA A 233 1.19 -15.51 17.35
C ALA A 233 -0.14 -15.54 18.11
N ILE A 234 -0.11 -16.13 19.30
CA ILE A 234 -1.20 -16.09 20.27
C ILE A 234 -0.61 -15.89 21.67
N ASP A 235 -0.78 -14.68 22.20
CA ASP A 235 -0.32 -14.29 23.52
C ASP A 235 -1.24 -13.22 24.12
N GLN A 236 -0.85 -12.61 25.23
CA GLN A 236 -1.66 -11.60 25.94
C GLN A 236 -1.77 -10.26 25.20
N HIS A 237 -0.90 -10.00 24.20
CA HIS A 237 -0.81 -8.75 23.45
C HIS A 237 -1.40 -8.89 22.04
N GLN A 238 -1.36 -10.08 21.44
CA GLN A 238 -1.76 -10.26 20.04
C GLN A 238 -2.31 -11.66 19.71
N ILE A 239 -3.21 -11.69 18.73
CA ILE A 239 -3.66 -12.92 18.06
C ILE A 239 -3.61 -12.65 16.55
N CYS A 240 -2.50 -12.99 15.90
CA CYS A 240 -2.31 -12.63 14.50
C CYS A 240 -1.52 -13.66 13.69
N PHE A 241 -1.80 -13.66 12.40
CA PHE A 241 -1.06 -14.33 11.36
C PHE A 241 -0.12 -13.35 10.67
N THR A 242 1.08 -13.79 10.29
CA THR A 242 2.06 -12.99 9.54
C THR A 242 2.77 -13.87 8.52
N ASN A 243 2.90 -13.39 7.28
CA ASN A 243 3.81 -13.93 6.29
C ASN A 243 5.12 -13.14 6.33
N MET A 244 6.26 -13.82 6.38
CA MET A 244 7.58 -13.20 6.48
C MET A 244 8.40 -13.55 5.24
N GLN A 245 9.16 -12.58 4.73
CA GLN A 245 10.14 -12.82 3.68
C GLN A 245 11.50 -13.13 4.32
N VAL A 246 12.10 -14.27 3.97
CA VAL A 246 13.30 -14.80 4.64
C VAL A 246 14.59 -14.51 3.86
N TYR A 247 14.51 -14.12 2.58
CA TYR A 247 15.68 -13.78 1.74
C TYR A 247 15.49 -12.48 0.95
N GLU A 248 16.50 -11.59 1.00
CA GLU A 248 16.55 -10.28 0.32
C GLU A 248 16.73 -10.35 -1.21
N GLY A 249 16.75 -11.55 -1.80
CA GLY A 249 16.88 -11.76 -3.25
C GLY A 249 15.64 -12.32 -3.94
N PHE A 250 14.58 -12.63 -3.19
CA PHE A 250 13.34 -13.16 -3.77
C PHE A 250 12.48 -12.03 -4.31
N CYS A 251 12.23 -12.06 -5.61
CA CYS A 251 11.36 -11.11 -6.27
C CYS A 251 9.94 -11.30 -5.75
N THR A 252 9.33 -10.23 -5.22
CA THR A 252 7.91 -10.18 -4.86
C THR A 252 6.97 -10.52 -6.03
N GLN A 253 7.50 -10.61 -7.26
CA GLN A 253 6.79 -11.06 -8.46
C GLN A 253 6.21 -12.48 -8.35
N GLU A 254 6.80 -13.40 -7.58
CA GLU A 254 6.21 -14.73 -7.36
C GLU A 254 5.07 -14.73 -6.33
N PHE A 255 4.95 -13.67 -5.52
CA PHE A 255 3.95 -13.55 -4.45
C PHE A 255 2.97 -12.38 -4.60
N ALA A 256 2.77 -11.89 -5.82
CA ALA A 256 1.47 -11.31 -6.22
C ALA A 256 0.28 -12.30 -6.01
N GLY A 257 0.55 -13.51 -5.50
CA GLY A 257 -0.39 -14.60 -5.31
C GLY A 257 -1.21 -14.63 -4.03
N MET A 258 -1.16 -13.61 -3.16
CA MET A 258 -2.18 -13.41 -2.12
C MET A 258 -3.00 -12.14 -2.35
N GLU A 259 -3.15 -11.73 -3.62
CA GLU A 259 -4.22 -10.79 -3.98
C GLU A 259 -5.57 -11.46 -3.68
N PHE A 260 -6.40 -10.75 -2.91
CA PHE A 260 -7.73 -11.18 -2.55
C PHE A 260 -8.59 -11.58 -3.77
N GLU A 261 -8.34 -10.95 -4.93
CA GLU A 261 -9.01 -11.26 -6.21
C GLU A 261 -8.80 -12.70 -6.70
N ARG A 262 -7.73 -13.41 -6.27
CA ARG A 262 -7.56 -14.82 -6.63
C ARG A 262 -8.52 -15.76 -5.91
N TRP A 263 -9.19 -15.28 -4.86
CA TRP A 263 -10.09 -16.06 -4.01
C TRP A 263 -11.57 -15.72 -4.19
N VAL A 264 -11.92 -14.82 -5.12
CA VAL A 264 -13.30 -14.35 -5.41
C VAL A 264 -13.64 -14.44 -6.89
#